data_AF-A0A0X8X4T8-F1
#
_entry.id   AF-A0A0X8X4T8-F1
#
_cell.length_a   1.000
_cell.length_b   1.000
_cell.length_c   1.000
_cell.angle_alpha   90.00
_cell.angle_beta   90.00
_cell.angle_gamma   90.00
#
_symmetry.space_group_name_H-M   'P 1'
#
loop_
_entity.id
_entity.type
_entity.pdbx_description
1 polymer ?
#
loop_
_entity_poly.entity_id
_entity_poly.type
_entity_poly.pdbx_seq_one_letter_code
_entity_poly.pdbx_strand_id
1 'polypeptide(L)'
;MIKKSLTTIGEIELKKRWRKDEHANGYCADHYIIKKHSNRAIKCEIQVRTLTHDLWAVFTHYESYKSNERVENSRADEIKNYSRLMDVSDYYAKLIKDRKIQEANEFHKKNSPVDSHNNILTVDELQEILFEEEATISKSKIDVIKLCDLLRGLSTYQIFTLNDLKETLGNAPFKSALLEIISEVNKEKGTEHKMDILDAFPIIFKCRNTNKTEFRNGDITRSMRIIIKGYVSAWKLEMEINDRIDNITFERDDSE
;
A
#
# COMPACT_ATOMS: atom_id res chain seq x y z
N MET A 1 17.73 13.74 21.85
CA MET A 1 17.07 14.75 20.98
C MET A 1 17.68 14.61 19.58
N ILE A 2 17.08 13.79 18.71
CA ILE A 2 17.63 13.53 17.36
C ILE A 2 17.11 14.62 16.42
N LYS A 3 17.96 15.59 16.08
CA LYS A 3 17.69 16.53 14.99
C LYS A 3 17.81 15.76 13.67
N LYS A 4 16.67 15.36 13.07
CA LYS A 4 16.64 14.91 11.67
C LYS A 4 16.99 16.10 10.79
N SER A 5 18.26 16.21 10.40
CA SER A 5 18.70 17.04 9.29
C SER A 5 18.14 16.42 8.00
N LEU A 6 17.02 16.95 7.49
CA LEU A 6 16.61 16.74 6.11
C LEU A 6 17.67 17.42 5.22
N THR A 7 18.69 16.66 4.82
CA THR A 7 19.64 17.12 3.82
C THR A 7 18.85 17.36 2.53
N THR A 8 18.71 18.61 2.11
CA THR A 8 18.01 18.97 0.86
C THR A 8 18.84 18.45 -0.32
N ILE A 9 18.45 17.32 -0.91
CA ILE A 9 19.22 16.62 -1.97
C ILE A 9 19.18 17.38 -3.32
N GLY A 10 18.27 18.33 -3.47
CA GLY A 10 18.14 19.20 -4.65
C GLY A 10 16.90 20.07 -4.58
N GLU A 11 16.73 20.96 -5.57
CA GLU A 11 15.49 21.71 -5.77
C GLU A 11 14.55 20.89 -6.65
N ILE A 12 13.30 20.72 -6.18
CA ILE A 12 12.21 20.15 -6.95
C ILE A 12 11.38 21.31 -7.47
N GLU A 13 11.31 21.43 -8.79
CA GLU A 13 10.51 22.44 -9.46
C GLU A 13 9.39 21.74 -10.25
N LEU A 14 8.12 22.05 -9.94
CA LEU A 14 7.02 21.66 -10.81
C LEU A 14 7.15 22.45 -12.11
N LYS A 15 7.61 21.81 -13.17
CA LYS A 15 7.88 22.47 -14.44
C LYS A 15 6.60 22.71 -15.21
N LYS A 16 5.70 21.72 -15.20
CA LYS A 16 4.45 21.78 -15.97
C LYS A 16 3.42 20.82 -15.40
N ARG A 17 2.19 21.31 -15.28
CA ARG A 17 1.02 20.48 -15.07
C ARG A 17 0.29 20.42 -16.40
N TRP A 18 0.29 19.27 -17.05
CA TRP A 18 -0.52 19.07 -18.25
C TRP A 18 -1.93 18.73 -17.81
N ARG A 19 -2.83 19.70 -17.95
CA ARG A 19 -4.25 19.45 -17.74
C ARG A 19 -4.87 18.93 -19.04
N LYS A 20 -5.77 17.97 -18.91
CA LYS A 20 -6.45 17.25 -20.00
C LYS A 20 -6.98 18.10 -21.16
N ASP A 21 -7.42 19.32 -20.87
CA ASP A 21 -8.03 20.23 -21.85
C ASP A 21 -6.98 21.04 -22.64
N GLU A 22 -5.72 20.97 -22.21
CA GLU A 22 -4.60 21.71 -22.79
C GLU A 22 -3.82 20.87 -23.82
N HIS A 23 -4.06 19.55 -23.89
CA HIS A 23 -3.38 18.66 -24.84
C HIS A 23 -4.36 18.02 -25.84
N ALA A 24 -4.03 18.11 -27.13
CA ALA A 24 -4.94 17.76 -28.23
C ALA A 24 -5.42 16.30 -28.24
N ASN A 25 -4.67 15.38 -27.63
CA ASN A 25 -4.97 13.95 -27.53
C ASN A 25 -5.45 13.51 -26.13
N GLY A 26 -5.76 14.46 -25.24
CA GLY A 26 -6.19 14.18 -23.86
C GLY A 26 -5.08 13.76 -22.89
N TYR A 27 -3.80 13.87 -23.29
CA TYR A 27 -2.68 13.58 -22.41
C TYR A 27 -2.76 14.35 -21.07
N CYS A 28 -2.55 13.61 -19.97
CA CYS A 28 -2.66 14.11 -18.60
C CYS A 28 -1.48 13.61 -17.77
N ALA A 29 -0.70 14.52 -17.19
CA ALA A 29 0.43 14.21 -16.33
C ALA A 29 0.92 15.44 -15.55
N ASP A 30 1.42 15.24 -14.34
CA ASP A 30 2.23 16.24 -13.64
C ASP A 30 3.72 15.99 -13.97
N HIS A 31 4.43 17.01 -14.47
CA HIS A 31 5.84 16.93 -14.84
C HIS A 31 6.68 17.77 -13.88
N TYR A 32 7.52 17.08 -13.11
CA TYR A 32 8.47 17.69 -12.18
C TYR A 32 9.88 17.62 -12.75
N ILE A 33 10.67 18.69 -12.60
CA ILE A 33 12.10 18.64 -12.86
C ILE A 33 12.84 18.72 -11.53
N ILE A 34 13.72 17.74 -11.31
CA ILE A 34 14.63 17.72 -10.17
C ILE A 34 16.01 18.15 -10.65
N LYS A 35 16.56 19.16 -10.00
CA LYS A 35 17.92 19.66 -10.23
C LYS A 35 18.76 19.37 -8.99
N LYS A 36 19.86 18.64 -9.18
CA LYS A 36 20.86 18.47 -8.11
C LYS A 36 21.80 19.67 -8.09
N HIS A 37 21.98 20.26 -6.91
CA HIS A 37 23.00 21.29 -6.66
C HIS A 37 24.39 20.63 -6.57
N SER A 38 25.04 20.39 -7.72
CA SER A 38 26.46 20.04 -7.78
C SER A 38 27.07 20.50 -9.11
N ASN A 39 28.41 20.59 -9.17
CA ASN A 39 29.18 21.03 -10.35
C ASN A 39 28.95 20.22 -11.64
N ARG A 40 28.17 19.13 -11.58
CA ARG A 40 27.62 18.40 -12.73
C ARG A 40 26.11 18.29 -12.55
N ALA A 41 25.39 19.33 -12.94
CA ALA A 41 23.94 19.40 -12.79
C ALA A 41 23.24 18.37 -13.67
N ILE A 42 22.90 17.22 -13.10
CA ILE A 42 21.98 16.26 -13.72
C ILE A 42 20.56 16.83 -13.56
N LYS A 43 19.84 16.91 -14.67
CA LYS A 43 18.40 17.22 -14.70
C LYS A 43 17.65 15.92 -14.89
N CYS A 44 16.74 15.62 -13.96
CA CYS A 44 15.82 14.49 -14.07
C CYS A 44 14.40 15.03 -14.23
N GLU A 45 13.63 14.45 -15.14
CA GLU A 45 12.20 14.69 -15.23
C GLU A 45 11.46 13.52 -14.61
N ILE A 46 10.54 13.81 -13.69
CA ILE A 46 9.61 12.84 -13.12
C ILE A 46 8.23 13.18 -13.63
N GLN A 47 7.61 12.21 -14.31
CA GLN A 47 6.25 12.31 -14.77
C GLN A 47 5.37 11.47 -13.84
N VAL A 48 4.40 12.11 -13.21
CA VAL A 48 3.44 11.44 -12.33
C VAL A 48 2.12 11.33 -13.07
N ARG A 49 1.65 10.10 -13.23
CA ARG A 49 0.42 9.75 -13.95
C ARG A 49 -0.33 8.67 -13.16
N THR A 50 -1.63 8.58 -13.40
CA THR A 50 -2.40 7.38 -13.02
C THR A 50 -2.06 6.25 -14.00
N LEU A 51 -2.34 5.00 -13.60
CA LEU A 51 -2.06 3.84 -14.46
C LEU A 51 -2.84 3.88 -15.77
N THR A 52 -4.10 4.34 -15.73
CA THR A 52 -4.95 4.47 -16.92
C THR A 52 -4.42 5.55 -17.87
N HIS A 53 -3.94 6.68 -17.35
CA HIS A 53 -3.29 7.71 -18.15
C HIS A 53 -1.91 7.31 -18.67
N ASP A 54 -1.18 6.46 -17.95
CA ASP A 54 0.09 5.93 -18.46
C ASP A 54 -0.14 4.94 -19.61
N LEU A 55 -1.11 4.03 -19.44
CA LEU A 55 -1.58 3.15 -20.51
C LEU A 55 -1.99 3.97 -21.75
N TRP A 56 -2.79 5.01 -21.54
CA TRP A 56 -3.21 5.93 -22.60
C TRP A 56 -2.03 6.63 -23.29
N ALA A 57 -1.06 7.11 -22.53
CA ALA A 57 0.12 7.75 -23.07
C ALA A 57 0.97 6.79 -23.91
N VAL A 58 1.09 5.52 -23.52
CA VAL A 58 1.79 4.49 -24.31
C VAL A 58 1.06 4.24 -25.62
N PHE A 59 -0.26 4.05 -25.59
CA PHE A 59 -1.06 3.84 -26.80
C PHE A 59 -0.98 5.03 -27.77
N THR A 60 -1.20 6.25 -27.27
CA THR A 60 -1.15 7.45 -28.11
C THR A 60 0.24 7.74 -28.66
N HIS A 61 1.30 7.47 -27.89
CA HIS A 61 2.66 7.58 -28.38
C HIS A 61 2.92 6.62 -29.56
N TYR A 62 2.46 5.37 -29.46
CA TYR A 62 2.61 4.40 -30.54
C TYR A 62 1.83 4.79 -31.81
N GLU A 63 0.58 5.21 -31.66
CA GLU A 63 -0.27 5.64 -32.76
C GLU A 63 0.28 6.89 -33.47
N SER A 64 0.77 7.88 -32.70
CA SER A 64 1.38 9.09 -33.25
C SER A 64 2.74 8.83 -33.92
N TYR A 65 3.51 7.84 -33.44
CA TYR A 65 4.79 7.47 -34.06
C TYR A 65 4.62 6.74 -35.40
N LYS A 66 3.56 5.92 -35.54
CA LYS A 66 3.27 5.20 -36.78
C LYS A 66 2.58 6.07 -37.84
N SER A 67 1.81 7.07 -37.41
CA SER A 67 1.17 8.03 -38.31
C SER A 67 2.07 9.26 -38.48
N ASN A 68 3.06 9.20 -39.37
CA ASN A 68 3.90 10.36 -39.75
C ASN A 68 3.11 11.52 -40.40
N GLU A 69 1.79 11.45 -40.44
CA GLU A 69 0.90 12.39 -41.07
C GLU A 69 -0.36 12.55 -40.22
N ARG A 70 -0.79 13.80 -40.07
CA ARG A 70 -2.08 14.28 -39.54
C ARG A 70 -3.07 13.14 -39.24
N VAL A 71 -3.26 12.85 -37.95
CA VAL A 71 -4.42 12.10 -37.47
C VAL A 71 -5.67 12.74 -38.08
N GLU A 72 -6.39 12.02 -38.95
CA GLU A 72 -7.66 12.47 -39.51
C GLU A 72 -8.58 12.95 -38.38
N ASN A 73 -9.29 14.06 -38.57
CA ASN A 73 -10.07 14.71 -37.51
C ASN A 73 -11.03 13.75 -36.77
N SER A 74 -11.58 12.74 -37.45
CA SER A 74 -12.42 11.69 -36.83
C SER A 74 -11.67 10.84 -35.80
N ARG A 75 -10.43 10.44 -36.11
CA ARG A 75 -9.57 9.66 -35.20
C ARG A 75 -9.08 10.51 -34.03
N ALA A 76 -8.89 11.81 -34.23
CA ALA A 76 -8.50 12.72 -33.16
C ALA A 76 -9.59 12.82 -32.08
N ASP A 77 -10.86 12.87 -32.49
CA ASP A 77 -12.00 12.87 -31.57
C ASP A 77 -12.18 11.53 -30.85
N GLU A 78 -11.99 10.41 -31.55
CA GLU A 78 -12.00 9.07 -30.94
C GLU A 78 -10.89 8.92 -29.88
N ILE A 79 -9.67 9.35 -30.22
CA ILE A 79 -8.52 9.36 -29.30
C ILE A 79 -8.87 10.19 -28.06
N LYS A 80 -9.40 11.39 -28.25
CA LYS A 80 -9.82 12.23 -27.12
C LYS A 80 -10.93 11.60 -26.28
N ASN A 81 -11.85 10.84 -26.89
CA ASN A 81 -12.91 10.13 -26.18
C ASN A 81 -12.36 8.97 -25.35
N TYR A 82 -11.40 8.20 -25.85
CA TYR A 82 -10.74 7.15 -25.05
C TYR A 82 -10.00 7.70 -23.84
N SER A 83 -9.33 8.85 -23.98
CA SER A 83 -8.75 9.55 -22.83
C SER A 83 -9.79 9.87 -21.75
N ARG A 84 -11.01 10.26 -22.13
CA ARG A 84 -12.10 10.53 -21.18
C ARG A 84 -12.61 9.26 -20.50
N LEU A 85 -12.59 8.13 -21.18
CA LEU A 85 -12.95 6.84 -20.56
C LEU A 85 -11.95 6.44 -19.47
N MET A 86 -10.66 6.77 -19.64
CA MET A 86 -9.66 6.58 -18.59
C MET A 86 -9.98 7.40 -17.33
N ASP A 87 -10.45 8.64 -17.50
CA ASP A 87 -10.90 9.47 -16.37
C ASP A 87 -12.06 8.81 -15.61
N VAL A 88 -13.01 8.21 -16.34
CA VAL A 88 -14.15 7.51 -15.74
C VAL A 88 -13.66 6.30 -14.94
N SER A 89 -12.73 5.51 -15.47
CA SER A 89 -12.11 4.39 -14.76
C SER A 89 -11.38 4.85 -13.49
N ASP A 90 -10.56 5.90 -13.57
CA ASP A 90 -9.87 6.46 -12.40
C ASP A 90 -10.86 7.00 -11.36
N TYR A 91 -11.94 7.64 -11.80
CA TYR A 91 -13.00 8.12 -10.93
C TYR A 91 -13.68 6.99 -10.16
N TYR A 92 -14.04 5.90 -10.84
CA TYR A 92 -14.62 4.73 -10.18
C TYR A 92 -13.63 4.05 -9.22
N ALA A 93 -12.36 3.92 -9.61
CA ALA A 93 -11.32 3.37 -8.74
C ALA A 93 -11.17 4.22 -7.47
N LYS A 94 -11.17 5.56 -7.60
CA LYS A 94 -11.16 6.48 -6.47
C LYS A 94 -12.41 6.31 -5.60
N LEU A 95 -13.60 6.27 -6.20
CA LEU A 95 -14.86 6.14 -5.47
C LEU A 95 -14.91 4.84 -4.66
N ILE A 96 -14.48 3.72 -5.25
CA ILE A 96 -14.42 2.43 -4.55
C ILE A 96 -13.42 2.48 -3.39
N LYS A 97 -12.24 3.08 -3.62
CA LYS A 97 -11.21 3.26 -2.59
C LYS A 97 -11.75 4.10 -1.43
N ASP A 98 -12.32 5.26 -1.72
CA ASP A 98 -12.85 6.19 -0.71
C ASP A 98 -13.99 5.54 0.08
N ARG A 99 -14.88 4.79 -0.59
CA ARG A 99 -15.93 4.00 0.07
C ARG A 99 -15.35 2.95 1.03
N LYS A 100 -14.34 2.17 0.60
CA LYS A 100 -13.72 1.16 1.47
C LYS A 100 -13.07 1.78 2.71
N ILE A 101 -12.39 2.92 2.56
CA ILE A 101 -11.83 3.68 3.68
C ILE A 101 -12.94 4.09 4.64
N GLN A 102 -14.02 4.67 4.12
CA GLN A 102 -15.16 5.09 4.93
C GLN A 102 -15.77 3.92 5.70
N GLU A 103 -16.06 2.81 5.03
CA GLU A 103 -16.63 1.62 5.66
C GLU A 103 -15.71 1.04 6.75
N ALA A 104 -14.39 1.05 6.54
CA ALA A 104 -13.43 0.57 7.53
C ALA A 104 -13.41 1.50 8.76
N ASN A 105 -13.36 2.81 8.55
CA ASN A 105 -13.40 3.81 9.62
C ASN A 105 -14.71 3.74 10.43
N GLU A 106 -15.86 3.62 9.74
CA GLU A 106 -17.16 3.49 10.39
C GLU A 106 -17.28 2.20 11.18
N PHE A 107 -16.82 1.07 10.62
CA PHE A 107 -16.77 -0.20 11.34
C PHE A 107 -15.92 -0.09 12.60
N HIS A 108 -14.73 0.48 12.49
CA HIS A 108 -13.82 0.64 13.63
C HIS A 108 -14.43 1.51 14.72
N LYS A 109 -15.00 2.66 14.32
CA LYS A 109 -15.69 3.59 15.20
C LYS A 109 -16.88 2.95 15.90
N LYS A 110 -17.72 2.20 15.19
CA LYS A 110 -18.91 1.54 15.74
C LYS A 110 -18.57 0.49 16.81
N ASN A 111 -17.43 -0.19 16.65
CA ASN A 111 -16.98 -1.21 17.61
C ASN A 111 -16.16 -0.62 18.77
N SER A 112 -15.79 0.66 18.71
CA SER A 112 -15.00 1.31 19.75
C SER A 112 -15.87 1.69 20.96
N PRO A 113 -15.44 1.41 22.19
CA PRO A 113 -16.08 1.92 23.40
C PRO A 113 -15.69 3.37 23.71
N VAL A 114 -14.85 4.00 22.87
CA VAL A 114 -14.34 5.36 23.09
C VAL A 114 -15.30 6.38 22.51
N ASP A 115 -15.88 7.24 23.37
CA ASP A 115 -16.88 8.25 22.98
C ASP A 115 -16.32 9.47 22.21
N SER A 116 -15.07 9.44 21.75
CA SER A 116 -14.39 10.60 21.13
C SER A 116 -14.10 10.36 19.65
N HIS A 117 -14.55 11.29 18.80
CA HIS A 117 -14.21 11.27 17.37
C HIS A 117 -12.72 11.57 17.09
N ASN A 118 -11.99 12.13 18.05
CA ASN A 118 -10.62 12.65 17.85
C ASN A 118 -9.52 11.71 18.34
N ASN A 119 -9.87 10.58 18.95
CA ASN A 119 -8.89 9.63 19.50
C ASN A 119 -8.97 8.25 18.84
N ILE A 120 -9.96 8.02 17.98
CA ILE A 120 -10.17 6.74 17.31
C ILE A 120 -9.25 6.67 16.10
N LEU A 121 -8.53 5.55 15.99
CA LEU A 121 -7.64 5.27 14.89
C LEU A 121 -8.43 5.17 13.57
N THR A 122 -7.96 5.88 12.56
CA THR A 122 -8.48 5.86 11.19
C THR A 122 -7.49 5.19 10.25
N VAL A 123 -7.94 4.88 9.01
CA VAL A 123 -7.06 4.36 7.96
C VAL A 123 -5.90 5.32 7.67
N ASP A 124 -6.15 6.63 7.66
CA ASP A 124 -5.13 7.64 7.37
C ASP A 124 -4.08 7.71 8.49
N GLU A 125 -4.51 7.70 9.76
CA GLU A 125 -3.58 7.68 10.90
C GLU A 125 -2.78 6.37 10.95
N LEU A 126 -3.42 5.23 10.67
CA LEU A 126 -2.74 3.94 10.57
C LEU A 126 -1.68 3.96 9.47
N GLN A 127 -2.01 4.55 8.31
CA GLN A 127 -1.06 4.72 7.21
C GLN A 127 0.15 5.57 7.62
N GLU A 128 -0.07 6.70 8.29
CA GLU A 128 1.02 7.58 8.74
C GLU A 128 1.98 6.87 9.71
N ILE A 129 1.46 6.17 10.71
CA ILE A 129 2.27 5.44 11.71
C ILE A 129 3.08 4.35 11.03
N LEU A 130 2.45 3.58 10.15
CA LEU A 130 3.14 2.50 9.45
C LEU A 130 4.22 3.05 8.52
N PHE A 131 4.01 4.20 7.88
CA PHE A 131 5.07 4.87 7.12
C PHE A 131 6.21 5.39 8.01
N GLU A 132 5.92 5.88 9.20
CA GLU A 132 6.95 6.29 10.16
C GLU A 132 7.81 5.09 10.61
N GLU A 133 7.18 3.94 10.85
CA GLU A 133 7.83 2.68 11.25
C GLU A 133 8.54 1.98 10.07
N GLU A 134 7.98 2.02 8.85
CA GLU A 134 8.59 1.50 7.62
C GLU A 134 9.68 2.43 7.06
N ALA A 135 9.77 3.70 7.46
CA ALA A 135 10.92 4.53 7.12
C ALA A 135 12.27 3.90 7.56
N THR A 136 12.21 2.91 8.47
CA THR A 136 13.33 2.06 8.91
C THR A 136 13.50 0.75 8.11
N ILE A 137 12.51 0.26 7.36
CA ILE A 137 12.53 -1.02 6.63
C ILE A 137 11.80 -0.85 5.28
N SER A 138 12.54 -0.98 4.17
CA SER A 138 12.09 -1.04 2.76
C SER A 138 10.71 -0.42 2.43
N LYS A 139 10.73 0.77 1.83
CA LYS A 139 9.55 1.52 1.36
C LYS A 139 8.80 0.82 0.23
N SER A 140 7.96 -0.17 0.52
CA SER A 140 6.83 -0.49 -0.36
C SER A 140 5.67 0.45 -0.04
N LYS A 141 4.88 0.81 -1.05
CA LYS A 141 3.67 1.61 -0.83
C LYS A 141 2.65 0.68 -0.18
N ILE A 142 2.24 0.98 1.05
CA ILE A 142 1.24 0.19 1.77
C ILE A 142 -0.08 0.22 0.98
N ASP A 143 -0.62 -0.96 0.68
CA ASP A 143 -1.91 -1.10 0.01
C ASP A 143 -3.05 -0.63 0.93
N VAL A 144 -3.86 0.32 0.43
CA VAL A 144 -5.02 0.87 1.12
C VAL A 144 -6.04 -0.22 1.46
N ILE A 145 -6.18 -1.24 0.63
CA ILE A 145 -7.09 -2.37 0.91
C ILE A 145 -6.60 -3.15 2.14
N LYS A 146 -5.31 -3.51 2.15
CA LYS A 146 -4.69 -4.15 3.32
C LYS A 146 -4.83 -3.29 4.58
N LEU A 147 -4.71 -1.96 4.47
CA LEU A 147 -4.92 -1.04 5.60
C LEU A 147 -6.36 -1.07 6.12
N CYS A 148 -7.36 -1.09 5.22
CA CYS A 148 -8.77 -1.20 5.60
C CYS A 148 -9.01 -2.50 6.38
N ASP A 149 -8.47 -3.62 5.89
CA ASP A 149 -8.61 -4.92 6.52
C ASP A 149 -7.88 -4.99 7.87
N LEU A 150 -6.69 -4.38 7.94
CA LEU A 150 -5.93 -4.25 9.17
C LEU A 150 -6.68 -3.45 10.23
N LEU A 151 -7.26 -2.30 9.85
CA LEU A 151 -8.05 -1.46 10.77
C LEU A 151 -9.29 -2.22 11.28
N ARG A 152 -9.98 -2.95 10.41
CA ARG A 152 -11.08 -3.83 10.82
C ARG A 152 -10.60 -4.88 11.81
N GLY A 153 -9.49 -5.54 11.53
CA GLY A 153 -8.84 -6.52 12.41
C GLY A 153 -8.47 -5.95 13.78
N LEU A 154 -7.90 -4.74 13.83
CA LEU A 154 -7.57 -4.05 15.08
C LEU A 154 -8.77 -3.91 16.03
N SER A 155 -9.96 -3.64 15.48
CA SER A 155 -11.21 -3.58 16.26
C SER A 155 -11.48 -4.89 16.99
N THR A 156 -11.24 -6.04 16.35
CA THR A 156 -11.45 -7.37 16.95
C THR A 156 -10.50 -7.64 18.12
N TYR A 157 -9.34 -6.98 18.12
CA TYR A 157 -8.34 -7.06 19.19
C TYR A 157 -8.48 -5.97 20.24
N GLN A 158 -9.56 -5.17 20.20
CA GLN A 158 -9.81 -4.03 21.09
C GLN A 158 -8.73 -2.95 21.03
N ILE A 159 -8.12 -2.75 19.86
CA ILE A 159 -7.14 -1.69 19.62
C ILE A 159 -7.87 -0.60 18.87
N PHE A 160 -8.22 0.51 19.54
CA PHE A 160 -9.08 1.54 18.97
C PHE A 160 -8.42 2.89 18.81
N THR A 161 -7.31 3.14 19.51
CA THR A 161 -6.63 4.43 19.52
C THR A 161 -5.19 4.33 19.06
N LEU A 162 -4.62 5.46 18.67
CA LEU A 162 -3.19 5.61 18.38
C LEU A 162 -2.32 5.10 19.54
N ASN A 163 -2.71 5.38 20.78
CA ASN A 163 -1.95 4.98 21.96
C ASN A 163 -2.01 3.46 22.19
N ASP A 164 -3.16 2.82 21.94
CA ASP A 164 -3.29 1.36 22.02
C ASP A 164 -2.38 0.68 21.00
N LEU A 165 -2.33 1.24 19.79
CA LEU A 165 -1.46 0.74 18.74
C LEU A 165 0.01 0.94 19.12
N LYS A 166 0.40 2.13 19.59
CA LYS A 166 1.78 2.41 20.04
C LYS A 166 2.23 1.56 21.23
N GLU A 167 1.36 1.32 22.22
CA GLU A 167 1.66 0.38 23.32
C GLU A 167 1.92 -1.02 22.75
N THR A 168 1.13 -1.43 21.75
CA THR A 168 1.31 -2.73 21.10
C THR A 168 2.63 -2.80 20.34
N LEU A 169 3.00 -1.77 19.58
CA LEU A 169 4.21 -1.76 18.77
C LEU A 169 5.48 -1.45 19.57
N GLY A 170 5.36 -0.87 20.76
CA GLY A 170 6.47 -0.44 21.61
C GLY A 170 7.32 -1.56 22.21
N ASN A 171 6.94 -2.84 22.07
CA ASN A 171 7.74 -3.96 22.56
C ASN A 171 8.86 -4.33 21.56
N ALA A 172 10.00 -3.66 21.70
CA ALA A 172 11.17 -3.86 20.86
C ALA A 172 11.74 -5.29 20.88
N PRO A 173 11.86 -5.98 22.04
CA PRO A 173 12.24 -7.40 22.06
C PRO A 173 11.30 -8.25 21.21
N PHE A 174 9.98 -8.16 21.43
CA PHE A 174 9.00 -8.95 20.71
C PHE A 174 9.05 -8.70 19.20
N LYS A 175 9.08 -7.42 18.79
CA LYS A 175 9.22 -7.02 17.39
C LYS A 175 10.47 -7.65 16.77
N SER A 176 11.58 -7.67 17.49
CA SER A 176 12.83 -8.27 17.02
C SER A 176 12.73 -9.78 16.83
N ALA A 177 12.11 -10.52 17.76
CA ALA A 177 11.92 -11.96 17.60
C ALA A 177 10.93 -12.31 16.49
N LEU A 178 9.89 -11.50 16.30
CA LEU A 178 8.97 -11.68 15.19
C LEU A 178 9.70 -11.48 13.85
N LEU A 179 10.49 -10.41 13.72
CA LEU A 179 11.29 -10.17 12.51
C LEU A 179 12.33 -11.27 12.26
N GLU A 180 12.92 -11.83 13.32
CA GLU A 180 13.80 -13.00 13.23
C GLU A 180 13.06 -14.20 12.62
N ILE A 181 11.88 -14.54 13.16
CA ILE A 181 11.05 -15.67 12.68
C ILE A 181 10.56 -15.42 11.25
N ILE A 182 10.14 -14.20 10.92
CA ILE A 182 9.77 -13.81 9.55
C ILE A 182 10.96 -14.02 8.61
N SER A 183 12.17 -13.61 9.03
CA SER A 183 13.37 -13.85 8.23
C SER A 183 13.68 -15.33 8.09
N GLU A 184 13.41 -16.18 9.09
CA GLU A 184 13.56 -17.63 8.97
C GLU A 184 12.60 -18.17 7.91
N VAL A 185 11.31 -17.83 8.01
CA VAL A 185 10.28 -18.33 7.08
C VAL A 185 10.49 -17.83 5.66
N ASN A 186 10.88 -16.56 5.48
CA ASN A 186 11.18 -16.00 4.16
C ASN A 186 12.46 -16.60 3.52
N LYS A 187 13.30 -17.30 4.29
CA LYS A 187 14.48 -18.03 3.77
C LYS A 187 14.16 -19.48 3.40
N GLU A 188 13.00 -20.02 3.81
CA GLU A 188 12.60 -21.36 3.43
C GLU A 188 12.42 -21.44 1.92
N LYS A 189 13.06 -22.43 1.28
CA LYS A 189 12.98 -22.61 -0.18
C LYS A 189 11.57 -23.04 -0.57
N GLY A 190 11.03 -22.44 -1.63
CA GLY A 190 9.78 -22.86 -2.26
C GLY A 190 8.56 -21.99 -1.95
N THR A 191 8.68 -20.93 -1.15
CA THR A 191 7.62 -19.93 -0.99
C THR A 191 7.80 -18.78 -1.98
N GLU A 192 6.85 -18.64 -2.91
CA GLU A 192 6.76 -17.43 -3.74
C GLU A 192 6.32 -16.21 -2.90
N HIS A 193 5.54 -16.48 -1.85
CA HIS A 193 5.01 -15.47 -0.93
C HIS A 193 5.99 -15.20 0.21
N LYS A 194 6.49 -13.96 0.28
CA LYS A 194 7.29 -13.47 1.40
C LYS A 194 6.39 -12.70 2.35
N MET A 195 6.41 -13.08 3.62
CA MET A 195 5.70 -12.34 4.67
C MET A 195 6.37 -10.97 4.81
N ASP A 196 5.59 -9.91 4.62
CA ASP A 196 6.02 -8.55 4.92
C ASP A 196 5.61 -8.15 6.35
N ILE A 197 5.89 -6.91 6.73
CA ILE A 197 5.56 -6.42 8.07
C ILE A 197 4.04 -6.29 8.27
N LEU A 198 3.28 -5.93 7.22
CA LEU A 198 1.83 -5.78 7.22
C LEU A 198 1.15 -7.12 7.52
N ASP A 199 1.64 -8.18 6.88
CA ASP A 199 1.19 -9.55 7.10
C ASP A 199 1.48 -10.02 8.55
N ALA A 200 2.50 -9.46 9.18
CA ALA A 200 2.90 -9.78 10.54
C ALA A 200 2.12 -9.01 11.63
N PHE A 201 1.55 -7.83 11.34
CA PHE A 201 0.77 -7.06 12.33
C PHE A 201 -0.38 -7.85 12.96
N PRO A 202 -1.21 -8.59 12.21
CA PRO A 202 -2.23 -9.48 12.79
C PRO A 202 -1.65 -10.46 13.81
N ILE A 203 -0.43 -10.97 13.59
CA ILE A 203 0.27 -11.88 14.52
C ILE A 203 0.67 -11.12 15.79
N ILE A 204 1.23 -9.92 15.66
CA ILE A 204 1.54 -9.05 16.81
C ILE A 204 0.30 -8.88 17.69
N PHE A 205 -0.85 -8.58 17.09
CA PHE A 205 -2.09 -8.33 17.83
C PHE A 205 -2.66 -9.58 18.49
N LYS A 206 -2.66 -10.73 17.79
CA LYS A 206 -3.03 -12.03 18.36
C LYS A 206 -2.15 -12.37 19.57
N CYS A 207 -0.83 -12.24 19.44
CA CYS A 207 0.11 -12.53 20.51
C CYS A 207 -0.07 -11.61 21.74
N ARG A 208 -0.28 -10.30 21.53
CA ARG A 208 -0.58 -9.36 22.62
C ARG A 208 -1.80 -9.80 23.42
N ASN A 209 -2.89 -10.20 22.74
CA ASN A 209 -4.12 -10.60 23.41
C ASN A 209 -4.04 -11.96 24.10
N THR A 210 -3.28 -12.91 23.53
CA THR A 210 -3.12 -14.25 24.10
C THR A 210 -2.21 -14.26 25.34
N ASN A 211 -1.16 -13.43 25.41
CA ASN A 211 -0.22 -13.41 26.53
C ASN A 211 0.27 -12.00 26.89
N LYS A 212 -0.62 -11.20 27.51
CA LYS A 212 -0.39 -9.78 27.84
C LYS A 212 0.79 -9.53 28.78
N THR A 213 1.07 -10.44 29.70
CA THR A 213 2.14 -10.29 30.71
C THR A 213 3.53 -10.42 30.11
N GLU A 214 3.76 -11.47 29.31
CA GLU A 214 5.04 -11.64 28.58
C GLU A 214 5.22 -10.55 27.53
N PHE A 215 4.13 -10.13 26.88
CA PHE A 215 4.12 -9.03 25.93
C PHE A 215 4.41 -7.66 26.58
N ARG A 216 4.14 -7.44 27.87
CA ARG A 216 4.45 -6.16 28.54
C ARG A 216 5.87 -6.10 29.06
N ASN A 217 6.41 -7.21 29.55
CA ASN A 217 7.71 -7.24 30.20
C ASN A 217 8.88 -7.35 29.21
N GLY A 218 8.60 -7.61 27.93
CA GLY A 218 9.64 -7.84 26.92
C GLY A 218 10.33 -9.20 27.05
N ASP A 219 9.87 -10.05 27.97
CA ASP A 219 10.35 -11.40 28.16
C ASP A 219 9.80 -12.31 27.07
N ILE A 220 10.60 -12.55 26.03
CA ILE A 220 10.26 -13.50 24.97
C ILE A 220 10.63 -14.90 25.45
N THR A 221 9.70 -15.54 26.15
CA THR A 221 9.89 -16.91 26.60
C THR A 221 9.94 -17.89 25.41
N ARG A 222 10.43 -19.11 25.67
CA ARG A 222 10.33 -20.22 24.73
C ARG A 222 8.88 -20.47 24.28
N SER A 223 7.93 -20.28 25.19
CA SER A 223 6.49 -20.44 24.92
C SER A 223 6.00 -19.39 23.92
N MET A 224 6.36 -18.12 24.10
CA MET A 224 6.01 -17.06 23.15
C MET A 224 6.60 -17.32 21.75
N ARG A 225 7.86 -17.78 21.66
CA ARG A 225 8.45 -18.17 20.37
C ARG A 225 7.68 -19.28 19.67
N ILE A 226 7.20 -20.28 20.42
CA ILE A 226 6.38 -21.38 19.86
C ILE A 226 5.05 -20.84 19.32
N ILE A 227 4.40 -19.93 20.04
CA ILE A 227 3.14 -19.30 19.61
C ILE A 227 3.36 -18.50 18.32
N ILE A 228 4.39 -17.67 18.26
CA ILE A 228 4.71 -16.89 17.05
C ILE A 228 4.98 -17.82 15.88
N LYS A 229 5.81 -18.86 16.06
CA LYS A 229 6.07 -19.86 14.99
C LYS A 229 4.80 -20.53 14.52
N GLY A 230 3.91 -20.92 15.43
CA GLY A 230 2.60 -21.49 15.09
C GLY A 230 1.76 -20.57 14.21
N TYR A 231 1.67 -19.27 14.54
CA TYR A 231 0.93 -18.30 13.72
C TYR A 231 1.57 -18.06 12.35
N VAL A 232 2.90 -17.96 12.28
CA VAL A 232 3.59 -17.78 11.00
C VAL A 232 3.44 -19.01 10.11
N SER A 233 3.52 -20.23 10.66
CA SER A 233 3.27 -21.46 9.91
C SER A 233 1.82 -21.56 9.43
N ALA A 234 0.85 -21.15 10.24
CA ALA A 234 -0.56 -21.11 9.84
C ALA A 234 -0.80 -20.12 8.69
N TRP A 235 -0.21 -18.92 8.77
CA TRP A 235 -0.28 -17.93 7.68
C TRP A 235 0.29 -18.49 6.37
N LYS A 236 1.42 -19.20 6.43
CA LYS A 236 2.04 -19.82 5.25
C LYS A 236 1.10 -20.86 4.61
N LEU A 237 0.47 -21.70 5.42
CA LEU A 237 -0.53 -22.66 4.94
C LEU A 237 -1.73 -21.99 4.28
N GLU A 238 -2.23 -20.88 4.84
CA GLU A 238 -3.31 -20.11 4.23
C GLU A 238 -2.93 -19.57 2.85
N MET A 239 -1.71 -19.06 2.68
CA MET A 239 -1.22 -18.60 1.37
C MET A 239 -1.11 -19.75 0.37
N GLU A 240 -0.55 -20.89 0.76
CA GLU A 240 -0.47 -22.08 -0.10
C GLU A 240 -1.86 -22.60 -0.52
N ILE A 241 -2.86 -22.49 0.36
CA ILE A 241 -4.25 -22.85 0.05
C ILE A 241 -4.84 -21.85 -0.94
N ASN A 242 -4.66 -20.54 -0.73
CA ASN A 242 -5.18 -19.51 -1.62
C ASN A 242 -4.56 -19.63 -3.02
N ASP A 243 -3.25 -19.85 -3.12
CA ASP A 243 -2.57 -20.10 -4.39
C ASP A 243 -3.15 -21.31 -5.12
N ARG A 244 -3.49 -22.38 -4.38
CA ARG A 244 -4.15 -23.55 -4.97
C ARG A 244 -5.55 -23.24 -5.46
N ILE A 245 -6.33 -22.47 -4.71
CA ILE A 245 -7.69 -22.07 -5.08
C ILE A 245 -7.69 -21.20 -6.33
N ASP A 246 -6.79 -20.22 -6.39
CA ASP A 246 -6.66 -19.30 -7.54
C ASP A 246 -6.20 -20.04 -8.80
N ASN A 247 -5.48 -21.16 -8.64
CA ASN A 247 -5.08 -22.06 -9.72
C ASN A 247 -6.09 -23.18 -10.03
N ILE A 248 -7.27 -23.21 -9.39
CA ILE A 248 -8.37 -24.07 -9.83
C ILE A 248 -8.95 -23.44 -11.10
N THR A 249 -8.40 -23.84 -12.25
CA THR A 249 -9.07 -23.65 -13.53
C THR A 249 -10.35 -24.47 -13.54
N PHE A 250 -11.50 -23.79 -13.55
CA PHE A 250 -12.75 -24.43 -13.97
C PHE A 250 -12.59 -24.75 -15.45
N GLU A 251 -12.28 -26.01 -15.78
CA GLU A 251 -12.51 -26.52 -17.12
C GLU A 251 -14.01 -26.34 -17.40
N ARG A 252 -14.34 -25.40 -18.30
CA ARG A 252 -15.67 -25.39 -18.89
C ARG A 252 -15.78 -26.67 -19.69
N ASP A 253 -16.73 -27.50 -19.29
CA ASP A 253 -17.20 -28.60 -20.11
C ASP A 253 -17.93 -27.97 -21.31
N ASP A 254 -17.19 -27.71 -22.39
CA ASP A 254 -17.70 -27.17 -23.66
C ASP A 254 -18.46 -28.26 -24.44
N SER A 255 -19.32 -29.03 -23.76
CA SER A 255 -20.20 -30.04 -24.34
C SER A 255 -21.63 -29.50 -24.49
N GLU A 256 -21.81 -28.59 -25.45
CA GLU A 256 -23.07 -28.40 -26.19
C GLU A 256 -22.80 -28.19 -27.69
#